data_AF-A0A7X9REE7-F1
#
_entry.id   AF-A0A7X9REE7-F1
#
_cell.length_a   1.000
_cell.length_b   1.000
_cell.length_c   1.000
_cell.angle_alpha   90.00
_cell.angle_beta   90.00
_cell.angle_gamma   90.00
#
_symmetry.space_group_name_H-M   'P 1'
#
loop_
_entity.id
_entity.type
_entity.pdbx_description
1 polymer ?
#
loop_
_entity_poly.entity_id
_entity_poly.type
_entity_poly.pdbx_seq_one_letter_code
_entity_poly.pdbx_strand_id
1 'polypeptide(L)'
;MNSKTILKNNRAAGLIILTIGLLLTGQMITGHGIVGADSVFHYNRFYETYSQLKHLNFSWFQSIYGFNQSGRIVNVVYGPLFAYLNGGLLLLVHSWYQYQIVSSIIIYLIGGFGMYRLLKRLSIRPIIAAMMASFYLTVGWMPRWQIGNNTTALGAMLIPYLLMITFDMITDANRPIRWKKLALLMSLTIEIHLLSALLFMLVLIPAWLYAVNHHRPLLQKGHSLHHISVNCLDLTMTSERTLYSYVNQGLLSARNIDMPRTVRMRPRKNKKRNLKVDKACRIGRTWEEFQSYLQEHPNAAIRQLDSVEGVRGGKVLLTIHFVQQELQLAFLWDANDSQSVIDIFEKIYLELRPDVFIRLFPILLADNGSEFSNPKAIEFDKQGNQRTQMYYCDPSAPFQRVPAKTTMK
;
A
#
# COMPACT_ATOMS: atom_id res chain seq x y z
N MET A 1 -13.42 -27.26 36.54
CA MET A 1 -14.78 -26.75 36.23
C MET A 1 -15.78 -27.45 37.13
N ASN A 2 -16.68 -26.73 37.81
CA ASN A 2 -17.56 -27.29 38.85
C ASN A 2 -18.71 -28.14 38.24
N SER A 3 -19.02 -29.30 38.81
CA SER A 3 -20.01 -30.28 38.30
C SER A 3 -21.41 -29.66 38.05
N LYS A 4 -21.84 -28.74 38.93
CA LYS A 4 -23.10 -27.99 38.78
C LYS A 4 -23.13 -27.10 37.53
N THR A 5 -21.98 -26.59 37.10
CA THR A 5 -21.86 -25.72 35.91
C THR A 5 -21.94 -26.55 34.63
N ILE A 6 -21.34 -27.75 34.64
CA ILE A 6 -21.40 -28.72 33.53
C ILE A 6 -22.86 -29.16 33.33
N LEU A 7 -23.56 -29.53 34.41
CA LEU A 7 -24.96 -29.96 34.34
C LEU A 7 -25.90 -28.88 33.77
N LYS A 8 -25.69 -27.61 34.15
CA LYS A 8 -26.47 -26.47 33.62
C LYS A 8 -26.20 -26.24 32.13
N ASN A 9 -24.96 -26.36 31.68
CA ASN A 9 -24.61 -26.24 30.26
C ASN A 9 -25.18 -27.40 29.43
N ASN A 10 -25.18 -28.62 29.97
CA ASN A 10 -25.73 -29.79 29.28
C ASN A 10 -27.26 -29.67 29.11
N ARG A 11 -27.98 -29.21 30.14
CA ARG A 11 -29.43 -28.94 30.04
C ARG A 11 -29.76 -27.86 29.01
N ALA A 12 -28.94 -26.80 28.96
CA ALA A 12 -29.08 -25.73 27.99
C ALA A 12 -28.85 -26.21 26.54
N ALA A 13 -27.83 -27.03 26.30
CA ALA A 13 -27.59 -27.64 25.00
C ALA A 13 -28.74 -28.58 24.59
N GLY A 14 -29.28 -29.34 25.52
CA GLY A 14 -30.44 -30.22 25.29
C GLY A 14 -31.68 -29.48 24.79
N LEU A 15 -31.97 -28.27 25.32
CA LEU A 15 -33.10 -27.46 24.86
C LEU A 15 -32.96 -27.03 23.40
N ILE A 16 -31.76 -26.63 22.99
CA ILE A 16 -31.48 -26.21 21.61
C ILE A 16 -31.66 -27.42 20.68
N ILE A 17 -31.07 -28.57 21.02
CA ILE A 17 -31.20 -29.80 20.23
C ILE A 17 -32.66 -30.24 20.13
N LEU A 18 -33.42 -30.19 21.22
CA LEU A 18 -34.85 -30.49 21.22
C LEU A 18 -35.62 -29.56 20.27
N THR A 19 -35.29 -28.27 20.28
CA THR A 19 -35.91 -27.27 19.38
C THR A 19 -35.63 -27.59 17.92
N ILE A 20 -34.38 -27.97 17.60
CA ILE A 20 -33.99 -28.39 16.25
C ILE A 20 -34.78 -29.63 15.83
N GLY A 21 -34.88 -30.63 16.71
CA GLY A 21 -35.71 -31.82 16.46
C GLY A 21 -37.15 -31.45 16.14
N LEU A 22 -37.77 -30.57 16.94
CA LEU A 22 -39.14 -30.09 16.73
C LEU A 22 -39.33 -29.30 15.42
N LEU A 23 -38.32 -28.56 14.97
CA LEU A 23 -38.39 -27.85 13.68
C LEU A 23 -38.33 -28.80 12.48
N LEU A 24 -37.69 -29.97 12.64
CA LEU A 24 -37.52 -30.96 11.58
C LEU A 24 -38.63 -32.01 11.55
N THR A 25 -39.35 -32.21 12.66
CA THR A 25 -40.38 -33.26 12.77
C THR A 25 -41.40 -33.21 11.64
N GLY A 26 -41.89 -32.03 11.25
CA GLY A 26 -42.85 -31.91 10.16
C GLY A 26 -42.34 -32.50 8.84
N GLN A 27 -41.07 -32.22 8.50
CA GLN A 27 -40.44 -32.80 7.30
C GLN A 27 -40.11 -34.29 7.48
N MET A 28 -39.75 -34.70 8.69
CA MET A 28 -39.46 -36.10 9.00
C MET A 28 -40.71 -36.99 8.91
N ILE A 29 -41.87 -36.48 9.33
CA ILE A 29 -43.16 -37.21 9.29
C ILE A 29 -43.67 -37.31 7.86
N THR A 30 -43.61 -36.21 7.10
CA THR A 30 -44.12 -36.17 5.73
C THR A 30 -43.22 -36.91 4.73
N GLY A 31 -41.91 -37.00 5.00
CA GLY A 31 -40.97 -37.65 4.09
C GLY A 31 -40.75 -36.90 2.76
N HIS A 32 -41.31 -35.69 2.62
CA HIS A 32 -41.26 -34.93 1.38
C HIS A 32 -40.10 -33.92 1.36
N GLY A 33 -39.54 -33.73 0.17
CA GLY A 33 -38.58 -32.66 -0.09
C GLY A 33 -39.28 -31.31 -0.21
N ILE A 34 -38.67 -30.27 0.34
CA ILE A 34 -39.23 -28.90 0.32
C ILE A 34 -38.50 -28.09 -0.74
N VAL A 35 -39.19 -27.53 -1.73
CA VAL A 35 -38.54 -26.75 -2.80
C VAL A 35 -39.09 -25.34 -2.80
N GLY A 36 -38.21 -24.36 -2.52
CA GLY A 36 -38.51 -22.95 -2.64
C GLY A 36 -38.02 -22.37 -3.97
N ALA A 37 -38.34 -21.10 -4.22
CA ALA A 37 -37.95 -20.38 -5.44
C ALA A 37 -36.43 -20.38 -5.68
N ASP A 38 -35.63 -20.15 -4.63
CA ASP A 38 -34.17 -20.10 -4.72
C ASP A 38 -33.55 -21.51 -4.79
N SER A 39 -34.27 -22.54 -4.32
CA SER A 39 -33.74 -23.90 -4.21
C SER A 39 -33.36 -24.47 -5.57
N VAL A 40 -34.16 -24.22 -6.60
CA VAL A 40 -33.93 -24.76 -7.95
C VAL A 40 -32.58 -24.30 -8.51
N PHE A 41 -32.26 -23.02 -8.33
CA PHE A 41 -30.97 -22.47 -8.78
C PHE A 41 -29.79 -23.08 -8.02
N HIS A 42 -29.86 -23.12 -6.69
CA HIS A 42 -28.77 -23.67 -5.87
C HIS A 42 -28.63 -25.20 -6.02
N TYR A 43 -29.71 -25.91 -6.25
CA TYR A 43 -29.68 -27.36 -6.45
C TYR A 43 -29.00 -27.72 -7.76
N ASN A 44 -29.20 -26.94 -8.82
CA ASN A 44 -28.43 -27.09 -10.04
C ASN A 44 -26.91 -26.92 -9.80
N ARG A 45 -26.53 -25.96 -8.95
CA ARG A 45 -25.12 -25.74 -8.58
C ARG A 45 -24.52 -26.90 -7.78
N PHE A 46 -25.28 -27.44 -6.83
CA PHE A 46 -24.84 -28.57 -6.01
C PHE A 46 -24.84 -29.87 -6.80
N TYR A 47 -25.82 -30.06 -7.68
CA TYR A 47 -25.88 -31.19 -8.61
C TYR A 47 -24.70 -31.19 -9.59
N GLU A 48 -24.31 -30.01 -10.09
CA GLU A 48 -23.11 -29.85 -10.92
C GLU A 48 -21.89 -30.43 -10.20
N THR A 49 -21.60 -29.92 -9.01
CA THR A 49 -20.41 -30.36 -8.25
C THR A 49 -20.52 -31.79 -7.74
N TYR A 50 -21.71 -32.27 -7.39
CA TYR A 50 -21.98 -33.69 -7.11
C TYR A 50 -21.59 -34.57 -8.29
N SER A 51 -22.00 -34.21 -9.51
CA SER A 51 -21.72 -34.98 -10.72
C SER A 51 -20.23 -34.94 -11.07
N GLN A 52 -19.60 -33.77 -10.96
CA GLN A 52 -18.15 -33.64 -11.16
C GLN A 52 -17.37 -34.52 -10.16
N LEU A 53 -17.75 -34.51 -8.88
CA LEU A 53 -17.12 -35.35 -7.85
C LEU A 53 -17.34 -36.84 -8.11
N LYS A 54 -18.56 -37.23 -8.52
CA LYS A 54 -18.91 -38.63 -8.82
C LYS A 54 -18.15 -39.18 -10.03
N HIS A 55 -17.96 -38.36 -11.06
CA HIS A 55 -17.28 -38.76 -12.29
C HIS A 55 -15.78 -38.40 -12.32
N LEU A 56 -15.27 -37.77 -11.26
CA LEU A 56 -13.90 -37.24 -11.19
C LEU A 56 -13.54 -36.30 -12.35
N ASN A 57 -14.55 -35.60 -12.88
CA ASN A 57 -14.42 -34.69 -14.01
C ASN A 57 -14.55 -33.24 -13.53
N PHE A 58 -13.44 -32.66 -13.10
CA PHE A 58 -13.41 -31.33 -12.50
C PHE A 58 -13.42 -30.24 -13.57
N SER A 59 -14.49 -29.45 -13.57
CA SER A 59 -14.63 -28.24 -14.38
C SER A 59 -14.88 -27.05 -13.47
N TRP A 60 -13.83 -26.24 -13.31
CA TRP A 60 -13.89 -25.07 -12.44
C TRP A 60 -14.79 -23.97 -13.00
N PHE A 61 -14.69 -23.72 -14.31
CA PHE A 61 -15.33 -22.58 -14.95
C PHE A 61 -16.72 -22.89 -15.50
N GLN A 62 -16.88 -24.03 -16.16
CA GLN A 62 -18.08 -24.36 -16.91
C GLN A 62 -18.95 -25.37 -16.17
N SER A 63 -20.26 -25.13 -16.10
CA SER A 63 -21.23 -26.12 -15.61
C SER A 63 -21.58 -27.11 -16.72
N ILE A 64 -21.15 -28.36 -16.57
CA ILE A 64 -21.25 -29.42 -17.59
C ILE A 64 -22.50 -30.31 -17.36
N TYR A 65 -22.90 -30.52 -16.11
CA TYR A 65 -23.96 -31.44 -15.71
C TYR A 65 -25.26 -30.74 -15.32
N GLY A 66 -25.17 -29.66 -14.55
CA GLY A 66 -26.27 -28.83 -14.09
C GLY A 66 -26.75 -27.86 -15.17
N PHE A 67 -27.84 -27.15 -14.87
CA PHE A 67 -28.42 -26.12 -15.75
C PHE A 67 -28.70 -26.62 -17.18
N ASN A 68 -29.26 -27.82 -17.30
CA ASN A 68 -29.55 -28.47 -18.59
C ASN A 68 -28.32 -28.57 -19.50
N GLN A 69 -27.13 -28.79 -18.91
CA GLN A 69 -25.86 -28.96 -19.65
C GLN A 69 -25.55 -27.78 -20.59
N SER A 70 -26.06 -26.59 -20.27
CA SER A 70 -25.94 -25.41 -21.13
C SER A 70 -24.55 -24.75 -21.11
N GLY A 71 -23.59 -25.28 -20.35
CA GLY A 71 -22.24 -24.75 -20.32
C GLY A 71 -22.10 -23.40 -19.61
N ARG A 72 -23.00 -23.08 -18.67
CA ARG A 72 -23.02 -21.78 -17.97
C ARG A 72 -21.88 -21.64 -16.96
N ILE A 73 -21.34 -20.42 -16.84
CA ILE A 73 -20.34 -20.05 -15.83
C ILE A 73 -21.06 -19.54 -14.58
N VAL A 74 -21.34 -20.44 -13.63
CA VAL A 74 -22.13 -20.11 -12.42
C VAL A 74 -21.29 -20.23 -11.16
N ASN A 75 -20.72 -21.40 -10.87
CA ASN A 75 -20.09 -21.65 -9.57
C ASN A 75 -18.88 -20.75 -9.28
N VAL A 76 -18.16 -20.31 -10.31
CA VAL A 76 -17.06 -19.33 -10.15
C VAL A 76 -17.54 -18.01 -9.53
N VAL A 77 -18.77 -17.58 -9.85
CA VAL A 77 -19.31 -16.29 -9.41
C VAL A 77 -19.99 -16.39 -8.04
N TYR A 78 -20.56 -17.55 -7.71
CA TYR A 78 -21.42 -17.72 -6.55
C TYR A 78 -20.79 -18.53 -5.40
N GLY A 79 -19.47 -18.62 -5.34
CA GLY A 79 -18.74 -19.39 -4.33
C GLY A 79 -18.57 -20.85 -4.75
N PRO A 80 -17.45 -21.20 -5.39
CA PRO A 80 -17.22 -22.55 -5.89
C PRO A 80 -16.97 -23.54 -4.75
N LEU A 81 -16.25 -23.14 -3.70
CA LEU A 81 -15.94 -24.03 -2.58
C LEU A 81 -17.21 -24.42 -1.83
N PHE A 82 -18.13 -23.47 -1.65
CA PHE A 82 -19.42 -23.75 -1.04
C PHE A 82 -20.26 -24.71 -1.90
N ALA A 83 -20.22 -24.58 -3.23
CA ALA A 83 -20.90 -25.54 -4.11
C ALA A 83 -20.34 -26.95 -3.94
N TYR A 84 -19.01 -27.11 -3.99
CA TYR A 84 -18.35 -28.41 -3.82
C TYR A 84 -18.61 -29.04 -2.45
N LEU A 85 -18.66 -28.25 -1.38
CA LEU A 85 -19.01 -28.76 -0.05
C LEU A 85 -20.41 -29.37 -0.05
N ASN A 86 -21.41 -28.69 -0.64
CA ASN A 86 -22.77 -29.20 -0.71
C ASN A 86 -22.94 -30.35 -1.70
N GLY A 87 -22.22 -30.33 -2.84
CA GLY A 87 -22.18 -31.45 -3.78
C GLY A 87 -21.57 -32.71 -3.16
N GLY A 88 -20.50 -32.56 -2.37
CA GLY A 88 -19.91 -33.63 -1.57
C GLY A 88 -20.84 -34.12 -0.47
N LEU A 89 -21.54 -33.22 0.23
CA LEU A 89 -22.57 -33.60 1.20
C LEU A 89 -23.69 -34.42 0.53
N LEU A 90 -24.17 -33.99 -0.63
CA LEU A 90 -25.16 -34.71 -1.42
C LEU A 90 -24.65 -36.08 -1.87
N LEU A 91 -23.36 -36.18 -2.23
CA LEU A 91 -22.73 -37.45 -2.59
C LEU A 91 -22.71 -38.43 -1.42
N LEU A 92 -22.45 -37.95 -0.20
CA LEU A 92 -22.44 -38.78 1.02
C LEU A 92 -23.83 -39.24 1.44
N VAL A 93 -24.84 -38.38 1.32
CA VAL A 93 -26.21 -38.67 1.79
C VAL A 93 -27.11 -39.26 0.71
N HIS A 94 -26.68 -39.31 -0.56
CA HIS A 94 -27.32 -40.00 -1.69
C HIS A 94 -28.73 -39.53 -2.12
N SER A 95 -29.48 -38.78 -1.30
CA SER A 95 -30.79 -38.22 -1.67
C SER A 95 -30.95 -36.75 -1.29
N TRP A 96 -31.76 -36.01 -2.07
CA TRP A 96 -32.09 -34.61 -1.79
C TRP A 96 -32.83 -34.43 -0.46
N TYR A 97 -33.66 -35.39 -0.10
CA TYR A 97 -34.35 -35.40 1.20
C TYR A 97 -33.37 -35.51 2.36
N GLN A 98 -32.46 -36.49 2.33
CA GLN A 98 -31.45 -36.65 3.38
C GLN A 98 -30.49 -35.46 3.40
N TYR A 99 -30.14 -34.91 2.23
CA TYR A 99 -29.38 -33.66 2.13
C TYR A 99 -30.07 -32.50 2.85
N GLN A 100 -31.38 -32.32 2.67
CA GLN A 100 -32.15 -31.29 3.37
C GLN A 100 -32.12 -31.49 4.88
N ILE A 101 -32.43 -32.70 5.36
CA ILE A 101 -32.42 -32.99 6.80
C ILE A 101 -31.04 -32.72 7.40
N VAL A 102 -29.98 -33.26 6.79
CA VAL A 102 -28.62 -33.12 7.30
C VAL A 102 -28.14 -31.67 7.24
N SER A 103 -28.36 -30.97 6.13
CA SER A 103 -27.99 -29.55 5.99
C SER A 103 -28.77 -28.67 6.98
N SER A 104 -30.07 -28.90 7.18
CA SER A 104 -30.87 -28.19 8.17
C SER A 104 -30.34 -28.41 9.59
N ILE A 105 -29.98 -29.64 9.96
CA ILE A 105 -29.36 -29.94 11.26
C ILE A 105 -28.07 -29.14 11.43
N ILE A 106 -27.17 -29.16 10.44
CA ILE A 106 -25.90 -28.42 10.49
C ILE A 106 -26.14 -26.93 10.68
N ILE A 107 -27.04 -26.34 9.89
CA ILE A 107 -27.33 -24.91 9.91
C ILE A 107 -27.91 -24.48 11.25
N TYR A 108 -28.91 -25.20 11.74
CA TYR A 108 -29.51 -24.87 13.03
C TYR A 108 -28.58 -25.12 14.21
N LEU A 109 -27.71 -26.13 14.15
CA LEU A 109 -26.69 -26.34 15.19
C LEU A 109 -25.69 -25.18 15.24
N ILE A 110 -25.14 -24.78 14.09
CA ILE A 110 -24.16 -23.68 14.03
C ILE A 110 -24.79 -22.37 14.49
N GLY A 111 -26.01 -22.06 14.03
CA GLY A 111 -26.74 -20.85 14.41
C GLY A 111 -27.16 -20.86 15.88
N GLY A 112 -27.72 -21.96 16.36
CA GLY A 112 -28.24 -22.10 17.72
C GLY A 112 -27.13 -22.08 18.77
N PHE A 113 -26.09 -22.90 18.58
CA PHE A 113 -24.93 -22.86 19.47
C PHE A 113 -24.13 -21.56 19.34
N GLY A 114 -24.07 -20.97 18.14
CA GLY A 114 -23.49 -19.65 17.93
C GLY A 114 -24.18 -18.59 18.78
N MET A 115 -25.51 -18.53 18.72
CA MET A 115 -26.33 -17.60 19.49
C MET A 115 -26.20 -17.84 21.00
N TYR A 116 -26.24 -19.11 21.42
CA TYR A 116 -26.02 -19.48 22.81
C TYR A 116 -24.66 -18.99 23.33
N ARG A 117 -23.57 -19.19 22.55
CA ARG A 117 -22.23 -18.72 22.91
C ARG A 117 -22.15 -17.21 23.00
N LEU A 118 -22.77 -16.48 22.07
CA LEU A 118 -22.86 -15.02 22.12
C LEU A 118 -23.55 -14.56 23.42
N LEU A 119 -24.71 -15.13 23.75
CA LEU A 119 -25.47 -14.76 24.95
C LEU A 119 -24.71 -15.11 26.24
N LYS A 120 -24.00 -16.24 26.26
CA LYS A 120 -23.10 -16.59 27.36
C LYS A 120 -21.96 -15.59 27.52
N ARG A 121 -21.45 -15.02 26.43
CA ARG A 121 -20.42 -13.98 26.44
C ARG A 121 -20.94 -12.65 26.99
N LEU A 122 -22.22 -12.36 26.75
CA LEU A 122 -22.95 -11.24 27.36
C LEU A 122 -23.39 -11.52 28.81
N SER A 123 -22.83 -12.56 29.46
CA SER A 123 -23.11 -12.94 30.84
C SER A 123 -24.58 -13.31 31.13
N ILE A 124 -25.35 -13.69 30.11
CA ILE A 124 -26.73 -14.16 30.30
C ILE A 124 -26.75 -15.53 30.99
N ARG A 125 -27.77 -15.75 31.84
CA ARG A 125 -28.01 -17.01 32.55
C ARG A 125 -28.20 -18.16 31.53
N PRO A 126 -27.59 -19.34 31.72
CA PRO A 126 -27.59 -20.42 30.71
C PRO A 126 -28.97 -20.82 30.19
N ILE A 127 -29.98 -20.91 31.05
CA ILE A 127 -31.33 -21.31 30.63
C ILE A 127 -32.00 -20.25 29.74
N ILE A 128 -31.88 -18.97 30.13
CA ILE A 128 -32.41 -17.84 29.35
C ILE A 128 -31.68 -17.74 28.02
N ALA A 129 -30.35 -17.93 28.03
CA ALA A 129 -29.55 -17.95 26.81
C ALA A 129 -29.99 -19.07 25.86
N ALA A 130 -30.31 -20.26 26.39
CA ALA A 130 -30.83 -21.37 25.58
C ALA A 130 -32.22 -21.06 25.01
N MET A 131 -33.12 -20.48 25.80
CA MET A 131 -34.45 -20.08 25.33
C MET A 131 -34.38 -19.03 24.22
N MET A 132 -33.53 -18.01 24.38
CA MET A 132 -33.31 -17.00 23.34
C MET A 132 -32.64 -17.57 22.09
N ALA A 133 -31.69 -18.51 22.25
CA ALA A 133 -31.10 -19.21 21.12
C ALA A 133 -32.14 -20.07 20.38
N SER A 134 -33.01 -20.78 21.10
CA SER A 134 -34.13 -21.52 20.51
C SER A 134 -35.10 -20.59 19.77
N PHE A 135 -35.49 -19.47 20.38
CA PHE A 135 -36.33 -18.47 19.74
C PHE A 135 -35.70 -17.90 18.45
N TYR A 136 -34.39 -17.69 18.45
CA TYR A 136 -33.67 -17.27 17.25
C TYR A 136 -33.76 -18.27 16.09
N LEU A 137 -33.83 -19.58 16.37
CA LEU A 137 -34.00 -20.60 15.33
C LEU A 137 -35.40 -20.58 14.70
N THR A 138 -36.40 -20.05 15.40
CA THR A 138 -37.80 -20.05 14.96
C THR A 138 -38.24 -18.73 14.32
N VAL A 139 -37.40 -17.69 14.32
CA VAL A 139 -37.79 -16.34 13.88
C VAL A 139 -36.82 -15.78 12.84
N GLY A 140 -37.34 -14.90 11.98
CA GLY A 140 -36.55 -14.14 11.03
C GLY A 140 -36.06 -14.99 9.87
N TRP A 141 -34.75 -15.00 9.65
CA TRP A 141 -34.14 -15.56 8.45
C TRP A 141 -33.73 -17.03 8.63
N MET A 142 -33.56 -17.51 9.87
CA MET A 142 -33.19 -18.91 10.16
C MET A 142 -34.23 -19.93 9.65
N PRO A 143 -35.54 -19.77 9.91
CA PRO A 143 -36.56 -20.74 9.44
C PRO A 143 -36.65 -20.87 7.93
N ARG A 144 -36.17 -19.87 7.17
CA ARG A 144 -36.28 -19.86 5.70
C ARG A 144 -35.47 -20.97 5.04
N TRP A 145 -34.46 -21.52 5.71
CA TRP A 145 -33.81 -22.74 5.23
C TRP A 145 -34.78 -23.91 5.19
N GLN A 146 -35.56 -24.10 6.26
CA GLN A 146 -36.50 -25.21 6.37
C GLN A 146 -37.74 -25.02 5.50
N ILE A 147 -38.15 -23.78 5.24
CA ILE A 147 -39.34 -23.47 4.44
C ILE A 147 -39.06 -23.55 2.93
N GLY A 148 -37.82 -23.34 2.49
CA GLY A 148 -37.52 -23.31 1.06
C GLY A 148 -36.05 -23.21 0.69
N ASN A 149 -35.15 -23.79 1.50
CA ASN A 149 -33.70 -23.79 1.32
C ASN A 149 -33.11 -22.44 0.90
N ASN A 150 -33.61 -21.37 1.52
CA ASN A 150 -33.18 -20.03 1.17
C ASN A 150 -31.78 -19.76 1.73
N THR A 151 -30.84 -19.36 0.88
CA THR A 151 -29.43 -19.14 1.25
C THR A 151 -29.22 -17.95 2.17
N THR A 152 -30.20 -17.06 2.30
CA THR A 152 -30.19 -15.99 3.32
C THR A 152 -30.11 -16.54 4.75
N ALA A 153 -30.64 -17.73 5.01
CA ALA A 153 -30.54 -18.41 6.29
C ALA A 153 -29.09 -18.81 6.64
N LEU A 154 -28.26 -19.09 5.64
CA LEU A 154 -26.83 -19.40 5.84
C LEU A 154 -26.06 -18.17 6.32
N GLY A 155 -26.41 -16.98 5.81
CA GLY A 155 -25.91 -15.72 6.34
C GLY A 155 -26.39 -15.48 7.77
N ALA A 156 -27.67 -15.75 8.05
CA ALA A 156 -28.23 -15.63 9.39
C ALA A 156 -27.49 -16.50 10.41
N MET A 157 -27.24 -17.77 10.09
CA MET A 157 -26.48 -18.72 10.91
C MET A 157 -25.12 -18.15 11.40
N LEU A 158 -24.49 -17.27 10.63
CA LEU A 158 -23.20 -16.67 10.96
C LEU A 158 -23.30 -15.37 11.78
N ILE A 159 -24.48 -14.75 11.90
CA ILE A 159 -24.71 -13.49 12.64
C ILE A 159 -24.22 -13.58 14.10
N PRO A 160 -24.44 -14.67 14.87
CA PRO A 160 -23.91 -14.72 16.23
C PRO A 160 -22.40 -14.57 16.31
N TYR A 161 -21.67 -15.09 15.31
CA TYR A 161 -20.22 -14.99 15.23
C TYR A 161 -19.77 -13.58 14.81
N LEU A 162 -20.48 -12.95 13.89
CA LEU A 162 -20.33 -11.53 13.57
C LEU A 162 -20.44 -10.68 14.84
N LEU A 163 -21.54 -10.81 15.57
CA LEU A 163 -21.80 -10.03 16.78
C LEU A 163 -20.76 -10.29 17.87
N MET A 164 -20.27 -11.53 18.01
CA MET A 164 -19.18 -11.84 18.94
C MET A 164 -17.87 -11.11 18.57
N ILE A 165 -17.54 -11.00 17.28
CA ILE A 165 -16.35 -10.27 16.82
C ILE A 165 -16.54 -8.76 17.01
N THR A 166 -17.71 -8.23 16.65
CA THR A 166 -18.06 -6.83 16.85
C THR A 166 -18.01 -6.46 18.34
N PHE A 167 -18.52 -7.31 19.22
CA PHE A 167 -18.46 -7.11 20.67
C PHE A 167 -17.00 -7.09 21.18
N ASP A 168 -16.15 -7.97 20.66
CA ASP A 168 -14.71 -7.99 21.00
C ASP A 168 -14.00 -6.70 20.58
N MET A 169 -14.31 -6.19 19.38
CA MET A 169 -13.76 -4.93 18.89
C MET A 169 -14.09 -3.75 19.82
N ILE A 170 -15.27 -3.76 20.41
CA ILE A 170 -15.73 -2.68 21.28
C ILE A 170 -15.20 -2.85 22.71
N THR A 171 -15.14 -4.07 23.23
CA THR A 171 -14.92 -4.32 24.68
C THR A 171 -13.52 -4.81 25.04
N ASP A 172 -12.81 -5.51 24.16
CA ASP A 172 -11.49 -6.10 24.44
C ASP A 172 -10.39 -5.05 24.20
N ALA A 173 -9.96 -4.36 25.26
CA ALA A 173 -8.94 -3.30 25.16
C ALA A 173 -7.53 -3.82 24.80
N ASN A 174 -7.26 -5.11 25.00
CA ASN A 174 -5.92 -5.68 24.77
C ASN A 174 -5.78 -6.22 23.35
N ARG A 175 -6.83 -6.86 22.82
CA ARG A 175 -6.83 -7.42 21.46
C ARG A 175 -8.21 -7.28 20.81
N PRO A 176 -8.63 -6.04 20.47
CA PRO A 176 -9.97 -5.78 19.94
C PRO A 176 -10.17 -6.43 18.57
N ILE A 177 -9.12 -6.47 17.74
CA ILE A 177 -9.19 -7.03 16.39
C ILE A 177 -8.53 -8.41 16.36
N ARG A 178 -9.36 -9.47 16.34
CA ARG A 178 -8.91 -10.87 16.19
C ARG A 178 -9.01 -11.29 14.73
N TRP A 179 -8.06 -10.83 13.92
CA TRP A 179 -8.13 -10.96 12.46
C TRP A 179 -8.33 -12.39 11.95
N LYS A 180 -7.79 -13.43 12.60
CA LYS A 180 -8.00 -14.82 12.17
C LYS A 180 -9.49 -15.20 12.19
N LYS A 181 -10.22 -14.77 13.23
CA LYS A 181 -11.67 -14.99 13.34
C LYS A 181 -12.43 -14.15 12.31
N LEU A 182 -11.99 -12.91 12.12
CA LEU A 182 -12.58 -11.99 11.16
C LEU A 182 -12.43 -12.48 9.71
N ALA A 183 -11.21 -12.86 9.32
CA ALA A 183 -10.90 -13.40 8.00
C ALA A 183 -11.69 -14.68 7.74
N LEU A 184 -11.70 -15.62 8.70
CA LEU A 184 -12.49 -16.84 8.58
C LEU A 184 -13.99 -16.55 8.39
N LEU A 185 -14.55 -15.65 9.20
CA LEU A 185 -15.96 -15.26 9.08
C LEU A 185 -16.25 -14.65 7.71
N MET A 186 -15.43 -13.67 7.27
CA MET A 186 -15.65 -12.97 6.01
C MET A 186 -15.47 -13.88 4.79
N SER A 187 -14.41 -14.71 4.77
CA SER A 187 -14.19 -15.68 3.70
C SER A 187 -15.35 -16.66 3.59
N LEU A 188 -15.84 -17.19 4.71
CA LEU A 188 -16.98 -18.09 4.72
C LEU A 188 -18.25 -17.39 4.21
N THR A 189 -18.53 -16.17 4.65
CA THR A 189 -19.72 -15.43 4.21
C THR A 189 -19.67 -15.07 2.73
N ILE A 190 -18.50 -14.72 2.18
CA ILE A 190 -18.32 -14.42 0.75
C ILE A 190 -18.59 -15.66 -0.11
N GLU A 191 -18.07 -16.82 0.29
CA GLU A 191 -18.32 -18.10 -0.40
C GLU A 191 -19.80 -18.53 -0.32
N ILE A 192 -20.49 -18.18 0.75
CA ILE A 192 -21.89 -18.58 0.96
C ILE A 192 -22.87 -17.64 0.25
N HIS A 193 -22.78 -16.33 0.52
CA HIS A 193 -23.79 -15.34 0.11
C HIS A 193 -23.24 -13.90 0.13
N LEU A 194 -22.99 -13.35 -1.07
CA LEU A 194 -22.39 -12.03 -1.25
C LEU A 194 -23.14 -10.88 -0.56
N LEU A 195 -24.48 -10.88 -0.61
CA LEU A 195 -25.27 -9.83 0.04
C LEU A 195 -25.08 -9.86 1.57
N SER A 196 -24.97 -11.05 2.17
CA SER A 196 -24.69 -11.17 3.60
C SER A 196 -23.28 -10.67 3.93
N ALA A 197 -22.30 -10.91 3.05
CA ALA A 197 -20.95 -10.38 3.23
C ALA A 197 -20.95 -8.84 3.22
N LEU A 198 -21.71 -8.22 2.31
CA LEU A 198 -21.88 -6.76 2.28
C LEU A 198 -22.50 -6.23 3.59
N LEU A 199 -23.57 -6.86 4.07
CA LEU A 199 -24.21 -6.49 5.34
C LEU A 199 -23.27 -6.68 6.54
N PHE A 200 -22.45 -7.73 6.55
CA PHE A 200 -21.46 -7.98 7.60
C PHE A 200 -20.40 -6.87 7.60
N MET A 201 -19.93 -6.44 6.43
CA MET A 201 -19.00 -5.31 6.32
C MET A 201 -19.60 -4.02 6.88
N LEU A 202 -20.89 -3.74 6.61
CA LEU A 202 -21.57 -2.57 7.16
C LEU A 202 -21.62 -2.55 8.70
N VAL A 203 -21.69 -3.73 9.34
CA VAL A 203 -21.61 -3.85 10.81
C VAL A 203 -20.18 -3.76 11.31
N LEU A 204 -19.22 -4.38 10.61
CA LEU A 204 -17.83 -4.49 11.04
C LEU A 204 -17.03 -3.20 10.85
N ILE A 205 -17.28 -2.42 9.78
CA ILE A 205 -16.51 -1.20 9.49
C ILE A 205 -16.64 -0.17 10.62
N PRO A 206 -17.85 0.19 11.10
CA PRO A 206 -17.98 1.13 12.22
C PRO A 206 -17.32 0.61 13.51
N ALA A 207 -17.47 -0.69 13.81
CA ALA A 207 -16.86 -1.29 14.98
C ALA A 207 -15.32 -1.34 14.90
N TRP A 208 -14.78 -1.58 13.70
CA TRP A 208 -13.35 -1.52 13.43
C TRP A 208 -12.82 -0.10 13.55
N LEU A 209 -13.50 0.90 12.98
CA LEU A 209 -13.15 2.32 13.12
C LEU A 209 -13.17 2.75 14.60
N TYR A 210 -14.20 2.34 15.35
CA TYR A 210 -14.26 2.58 16.78
C TYR A 210 -13.09 1.93 17.51
N ALA A 211 -12.79 0.67 17.21
CA ALA A 211 -11.69 -0.06 17.84
C ALA A 211 -10.33 0.59 17.59
N VAL A 212 -10.09 1.09 16.38
CA VAL A 212 -8.85 1.78 16.01
C VAL A 212 -8.74 3.15 16.68
N ASN A 213 -9.86 3.88 16.82
CA ASN A 213 -9.87 5.25 17.35
C ASN A 213 -9.95 5.33 18.88
N HIS A 214 -10.79 4.50 19.51
CA HIS A 214 -11.11 4.58 20.94
C HIS A 214 -10.11 3.84 21.82
N HIS A 215 -9.63 2.68 21.36
CA HIS A 215 -8.53 1.98 22.03
C HIS A 215 -7.24 2.68 21.65
N ARG A 216 -6.99 3.83 22.34
CA ARG A 216 -5.81 4.68 22.22
C ARG A 216 -4.60 3.81 21.91
N PRO A 217 -3.90 4.05 20.78
CA PRO A 217 -2.77 3.21 20.43
C PRO A 217 -1.81 3.21 21.60
N LEU A 218 -1.23 2.05 21.92
CA LEU A 218 -0.18 1.84 22.92
C LEU A 218 0.96 2.89 22.85
N LEU A 219 1.02 3.67 21.76
CA LEU A 219 1.79 4.91 21.58
C LEU A 219 1.57 5.93 22.71
N GLN A 220 0.34 6.20 23.14
CA GLN A 220 0.08 7.15 24.24
C GLN A 220 0.51 6.60 25.62
N LYS A 221 0.77 5.29 25.71
CA LYS A 221 1.38 4.64 26.88
C LYS A 221 2.91 4.57 26.79
N GLY A 222 3.53 5.22 25.79
CA GLY A 222 4.98 5.32 25.64
C GLY A 222 5.65 4.13 24.95
N HIS A 223 4.89 3.17 24.41
CA HIS A 223 5.47 2.05 23.64
C HIS A 223 5.95 2.51 22.26
N SER A 224 7.10 2.00 21.81
CA SER A 224 7.61 2.31 20.47
C SER A 224 6.75 1.70 19.35
N LEU A 225 6.72 2.34 18.17
CA LEU A 225 6.04 1.81 16.98
C LEU A 225 6.53 0.40 16.60
N HIS A 226 7.82 0.12 16.81
CA HIS A 226 8.40 -1.21 16.60
C HIS A 226 7.83 -2.26 17.57
N HIS A 227 7.70 -1.91 18.86
CA HIS A 227 7.06 -2.81 19.83
C HIS A 227 5.58 -3.05 19.47
N ILE A 228 4.90 -2.04 18.94
CA ILE A 228 3.50 -2.14 18.50
C ILE A 228 3.37 -2.95 17.21
N SER A 229 4.28 -2.81 16.26
CA SER A 229 4.27 -3.61 15.04
C SER A 229 4.51 -5.09 15.37
N VAL A 230 5.42 -5.40 16.29
CA VAL A 230 5.73 -6.79 16.67
C VAL A 230 4.63 -7.42 17.53
N ASN A 231 4.14 -6.73 18.57
CA ASN A 231 3.19 -7.30 19.54
C ASN A 231 1.72 -7.04 19.20
N CYS A 232 1.43 -6.11 18.29
CA CYS A 232 0.09 -5.71 17.87
C CYS A 232 -0.04 -5.67 16.34
N LEU A 233 0.71 -6.52 15.63
CA LEU A 233 0.58 -6.72 14.17
C LEU A 233 -0.89 -6.94 13.77
N ASP A 234 -1.63 -7.66 14.62
CA ASP A 234 -3.06 -7.98 14.48
C ASP A 234 -3.99 -6.76 14.46
N LEU A 235 -3.62 -5.68 15.15
CA LEU A 235 -4.40 -4.43 15.25
C LEU A 235 -4.16 -3.53 14.05
N THR A 236 -2.98 -3.61 13.43
CA THR A 236 -2.53 -2.60 12.48
C THR A 236 -2.41 -3.12 11.05
N MET A 237 -2.32 -4.43 10.81
CA MET A 237 -2.30 -5.05 9.46
C MET A 237 -1.40 -4.35 8.43
N THR A 238 -0.41 -3.61 8.90
CA THR A 238 0.37 -2.68 8.09
C THR A 238 1.81 -2.76 8.52
N SER A 239 2.71 -2.53 7.57
CA SER A 239 4.13 -2.52 7.85
C SER A 239 4.48 -1.40 8.84
N GLU A 240 5.55 -1.57 9.61
CA GLU A 240 6.07 -0.53 10.51
C GLU A 240 6.26 0.82 9.77
N ARG A 241 6.73 0.76 8.51
CA ARG A 241 6.88 1.92 7.62
C ARG A 241 5.55 2.64 7.36
N THR A 242 4.48 1.88 7.13
CA THR A 242 3.13 2.42 6.90
C THR A 242 2.59 3.07 8.17
N LEU A 243 2.83 2.49 9.35
CA LEU A 243 2.49 3.10 10.63
C LEU A 243 3.17 4.46 10.83
N TYR A 244 4.48 4.54 10.56
CA TYR A 244 5.20 5.82 10.56
C TYR A 244 4.60 6.82 9.56
N SER A 245 4.17 6.36 8.38
CA SER A 245 3.49 7.20 7.40
C SER A 245 2.16 7.74 7.92
N TYR A 246 1.34 6.89 8.55
CA TYR A 246 0.04 7.30 9.11
C TYR A 246 0.19 8.31 10.24
N VAL A 247 1.18 8.14 11.12
CA VAL A 247 1.49 9.13 12.17
C VAL A 247 1.94 10.46 11.55
N ASN A 248 2.85 10.43 10.58
CA ASN A 248 3.34 11.64 9.92
C ASN A 248 2.27 12.38 9.12
N GLN A 249 1.31 11.65 8.56
CA GLN A 249 0.15 12.20 7.84
C GLN A 249 -0.98 12.66 8.78
N GLY A 250 -0.85 12.44 10.10
CA GLY A 250 -1.89 12.80 11.07
C GLY A 250 -3.14 11.90 11.00
N LEU A 251 -3.04 10.74 10.35
CA LEU A 251 -4.14 9.76 10.25
C LEU A 251 -4.32 8.97 11.55
N LEU A 252 -3.31 8.96 12.42
CA LEU A 252 -3.39 8.39 13.76
C LEU A 252 -3.48 9.52 14.79
N SER A 253 -4.17 9.25 15.90
CA SER A 253 -4.28 10.20 17.02
C SER A 253 -2.93 10.52 17.68
N ALA A 254 -1.98 9.58 17.63
CA ALA A 254 -0.61 9.78 18.11
C ALA A 254 0.16 10.69 17.16
N ARG A 255 0.94 11.62 17.72
CA ARG A 255 1.80 12.55 16.98
C ARG A 255 3.27 12.19 17.16
N ASN A 256 4.14 12.84 16.38
CA ASN A 256 5.58 12.68 16.52
C ASN A 256 6.10 13.00 17.94
N ILE A 257 5.42 13.89 18.68
CA ILE A 257 5.74 14.21 20.07
C ILE A 257 5.52 13.03 21.04
N ASP A 258 4.61 12.11 20.71
CA ASP A 258 4.29 10.95 21.53
C ASP A 258 5.28 9.79 21.31
N MET A 259 6.30 9.99 20.46
CA MET A 259 7.28 8.99 20.09
C MET A 259 8.69 9.38 20.57
N PRO A 260 9.11 8.92 21.78
CA PRO A 260 10.37 9.35 22.41
C PRO A 260 11.60 9.13 21.52
N ARG A 261 11.62 8.04 20.76
CA ARG A 261 12.72 7.73 19.83
C ARG A 261 12.75 8.71 18.66
N THR A 262 11.60 9.04 18.07
CA THR A 262 11.50 9.95 16.92
C THR A 262 11.90 11.36 17.31
N VAL A 263 11.50 11.83 18.51
CA VAL A 263 11.88 13.15 19.05
C VAL A 263 13.39 13.22 19.35
N ARG A 264 14.00 12.13 19.81
CA ARG A 264 15.46 12.07 20.07
C ARG A 264 16.30 11.97 18.79
N MET A 265 15.73 11.55 17.67
CA MET A 265 16.47 11.40 16.43
C MET A 265 16.71 12.77 15.77
N ARG A 266 17.97 13.05 15.43
CA ARG A 266 18.34 14.25 14.67
C ARG A 266 17.71 14.19 13.27
N PRO A 267 17.06 15.26 12.78
CA PRO A 267 16.56 15.31 11.41
C PRO A 267 17.66 15.01 10.41
N ARG A 268 17.39 14.15 9.44
CA ARG A 268 18.35 13.84 8.37
C ARG A 268 18.52 15.11 7.53
N LYS A 269 19.76 15.56 7.31
CA LYS A 269 20.04 16.71 6.44
C LYS A 269 19.47 16.43 5.05
N ASN A 270 18.56 17.27 4.58
CA ASN A 270 18.07 17.20 3.21
C ASN A 270 19.25 17.39 2.25
N LYS A 271 19.44 16.43 1.34
CA LYS A 271 20.43 16.57 0.26
C LYS A 271 19.91 17.67 -0.65
N LYS A 272 20.62 18.80 -0.78
CA LYS A 272 20.28 19.82 -1.77
C LYS A 272 20.26 19.15 -3.15
N ARG A 273 19.17 19.34 -3.88
CA ARG A 273 18.97 18.78 -5.21
C ARG A 273 19.83 19.62 -6.16
N ASN A 274 20.91 19.04 -6.71
CA ASN A 274 21.73 19.74 -7.69
C ASN A 274 20.84 20.10 -8.88
N LEU A 275 20.73 21.40 -9.19
CA LEU A 275 20.03 21.86 -10.38
C LEU A 275 20.81 21.35 -11.59
N LYS A 276 20.14 20.60 -12.47
CA LYS A 276 20.75 20.07 -13.68
C LYS A 276 20.94 21.24 -14.65
N VAL A 277 22.19 21.59 -14.93
CA VAL A 277 22.55 22.65 -15.88
C VAL A 277 21.98 22.32 -17.26
N ASP A 278 21.33 23.30 -17.89
CA ASP A 278 20.77 23.16 -19.23
C ASP A 278 21.89 23.01 -20.26
N LYS A 279 21.83 21.98 -21.11
CA LYS A 279 22.87 21.68 -22.11
C LYS A 279 22.87 22.69 -23.27
N ALA A 280 21.82 23.51 -23.39
CA ALA A 280 21.69 24.53 -24.43
C ALA A 280 22.80 25.59 -24.43
N CYS A 281 23.45 25.85 -23.28
CA CYS A 281 24.56 26.80 -23.18
C CYS A 281 25.81 26.44 -24.03
N ARG A 282 25.88 25.21 -24.54
CA ARG A 282 27.05 24.67 -25.26
C ARG A 282 26.95 24.74 -26.78
N ILE A 283 25.77 24.99 -27.33
CA ILE A 283 25.56 25.07 -28.77
C ILE A 283 26.36 26.29 -29.28
N GLY A 284 27.31 26.08 -30.19
CA GLY A 284 28.20 27.14 -30.68
C GLY A 284 29.49 27.35 -29.87
N ARG A 285 29.78 26.53 -28.84
CA ARG A 285 30.91 26.71 -27.90
C ARG A 285 31.66 25.40 -27.60
N THR A 286 31.60 24.44 -28.50
CA THR A 286 32.22 23.13 -28.37
C THR A 286 33.73 23.17 -28.57
N TRP A 287 34.42 22.10 -28.17
CA TRP A 287 35.86 21.94 -28.41
C TRP A 287 36.21 22.00 -29.90
N GLU A 288 35.35 21.45 -30.77
CA GLU A 288 35.53 21.49 -32.22
C GLU A 288 35.51 22.93 -32.75
N GLU A 289 34.57 23.75 -32.29
CA GLU A 289 34.46 25.16 -32.67
C GLU A 289 35.64 26.00 -32.13
N PHE A 290 36.16 25.64 -30.95
CA PHE A 290 37.39 26.23 -30.42
C PHE A 290 38.60 25.92 -31.31
N GLN A 291 38.74 24.68 -31.81
CA GLN A 291 39.82 24.32 -32.73
C GLN A 291 39.71 25.07 -34.06
N SER A 292 38.50 25.20 -34.61
CA SER A 292 38.25 26.00 -35.82
C SER A 292 38.63 27.47 -35.62
N TYR A 293 38.28 28.05 -34.47
CA TYR A 293 38.64 29.44 -34.15
C TYR A 293 40.16 29.64 -34.08
N LEU A 294 40.90 28.68 -33.50
CA LEU A 294 42.37 28.75 -33.44
C LEU A 294 43.03 28.63 -34.81
N GLN A 295 42.43 27.90 -35.76
CA GLN A 295 42.92 27.83 -37.14
C GLN A 295 42.78 29.18 -37.86
N GLU A 296 41.68 29.90 -37.63
CA GLU A 296 41.42 31.22 -38.19
C GLU A 296 42.25 32.32 -37.49
N HIS A 297 42.55 32.14 -36.20
CA HIS A 297 43.27 33.10 -35.36
C HIS A 297 44.46 32.45 -34.63
N PRO A 298 45.56 32.12 -35.35
CA PRO A 298 46.69 31.37 -34.79
C PRO A 298 47.46 32.11 -33.67
N ASN A 299 47.34 33.44 -33.60
CA ASN A 299 48.01 34.28 -32.60
C ASN A 299 47.11 34.60 -31.39
N ALA A 300 45.94 33.98 -31.26
CA ALA A 300 45.01 34.31 -30.19
C ALA A 300 45.50 33.82 -28.81
N ALA A 301 45.44 34.71 -27.82
CA ALA A 301 45.95 34.42 -26.48
C ALA A 301 44.90 33.70 -25.62
N ILE A 302 45.03 32.38 -25.46
CA ILE A 302 44.10 31.54 -24.68
C ILE A 302 44.21 31.82 -23.17
N ARG A 303 43.06 31.89 -22.49
CA ARG A 303 42.95 31.91 -21.02
C ARG A 303 42.15 30.71 -20.53
N GLN A 304 42.72 29.94 -19.61
CA GLN A 304 42.02 28.78 -19.05
C GLN A 304 41.37 29.14 -17.71
N LEU A 305 40.13 28.69 -17.53
CA LEU A 305 39.33 28.93 -16.34
C LEU A 305 39.16 27.62 -15.57
N ASP A 306 39.39 27.68 -14.26
CA ASP A 306 39.17 26.56 -13.35
C ASP A 306 38.61 27.03 -12.01
N SER A 307 37.78 26.21 -11.37
CA SER A 307 37.23 26.48 -10.04
C SER A 307 37.85 25.54 -9.01
N VAL A 308 38.34 26.10 -7.91
CA VAL A 308 38.94 25.33 -6.80
C VAL A 308 38.07 25.50 -5.55
N GLU A 309 37.36 24.43 -5.18
CA GLU A 309 36.61 24.36 -3.92
C GLU A 309 37.50 23.85 -2.79
N GLY A 310 37.67 24.64 -1.72
CA GLY A 310 38.46 24.20 -0.56
C GLY A 310 37.71 23.19 0.33
N VAL A 311 36.50 23.56 0.78
CA VAL A 311 35.59 22.68 1.54
C VAL A 311 34.25 22.72 0.83
N ARG A 312 33.62 21.55 0.61
CA ARG A 312 32.30 21.45 -0.03
C ARG A 312 31.28 22.39 0.62
N GLY A 313 30.83 23.39 -0.15
CA GLY A 313 29.86 24.40 0.29
C GLY A 313 30.46 25.60 1.05
N GLY A 314 31.79 25.77 1.02
CA GLY A 314 32.51 26.96 1.48
C GLY A 314 32.96 27.85 0.32
N LYS A 315 33.95 28.71 0.58
CA LYS A 315 34.52 29.63 -0.41
C LYS A 315 35.21 28.91 -1.57
N VAL A 316 35.13 29.51 -2.75
CA VAL A 316 35.67 28.96 -4.01
C VAL A 316 36.62 29.98 -4.64
N LEU A 317 37.63 29.46 -5.35
CA LEU A 317 38.61 30.25 -6.10
C LEU A 317 38.45 30.06 -7.61
N LEU A 318 38.38 31.14 -8.39
CA LEU A 318 38.41 31.15 -9.87
C LEU A 318 39.85 31.37 -10.17
N THR A 319 40.43 30.41 -10.85
CA THR A 319 41.76 30.57 -11.37
C THR A 319 41.68 30.86 -12.86
N ILE A 320 42.33 31.95 -13.26
CA ILE A 320 42.48 32.35 -14.65
C ILE A 320 43.95 32.17 -15.00
N HIS A 321 44.24 31.18 -15.83
CA HIS A 321 45.59 30.82 -16.23
C HIS A 321 45.92 31.41 -17.61
N PHE A 322 46.94 32.27 -17.62
CA PHE A 322 47.56 32.85 -18.81
C PHE A 322 48.63 31.89 -19.32
N VAL A 323 48.24 31.06 -20.29
CA VAL A 323 49.07 29.94 -20.75
C VAL A 323 50.42 30.38 -21.32
N GLN A 324 50.47 31.49 -22.07
CA GLN A 324 51.72 31.95 -22.68
C GLN A 324 52.68 32.61 -21.67
N GLN A 325 52.13 33.23 -20.64
CA GLN A 325 52.89 33.99 -19.63
C GLN A 325 53.18 33.16 -18.37
N GLU A 326 52.70 31.92 -18.30
CA GLU A 326 52.76 31.06 -17.11
C GLU A 326 52.27 31.77 -15.83
N LEU A 327 51.29 32.66 -15.99
CA LEU A 327 50.73 33.48 -14.92
C LEU A 327 49.34 32.97 -14.54
N GLN A 328 49.10 32.73 -13.26
CA GLN A 328 47.80 32.32 -12.74
C GLN A 328 47.25 33.38 -11.78
N LEU A 329 46.10 33.96 -12.14
CA LEU A 329 45.35 34.87 -11.27
C LEU A 329 44.30 34.06 -10.51
N ALA A 330 44.12 34.33 -9.22
CA ALA A 330 43.14 33.65 -8.39
C ALA A 330 42.22 34.66 -7.68
N PHE A 331 40.91 34.49 -7.83
CA PHE A 331 39.89 35.34 -7.23
C PHE A 331 39.05 34.53 -6.24
N LEU A 332 38.86 35.02 -5.01
CA LEU A 332 38.13 34.32 -3.93
C LEU A 332 36.69 34.84 -3.81
N TRP A 333 35.70 33.94 -3.69
CA TRP A 333 34.30 34.29 -3.40
C TRP A 333 33.56 33.21 -2.60
N ASP A 334 32.31 33.52 -2.22
CA ASP A 334 31.57 32.78 -1.18
C ASP A 334 30.69 31.62 -1.69
N ALA A 335 30.34 31.55 -2.98
CA ALA A 335 29.41 30.53 -3.53
C ALA A 335 29.74 30.06 -4.96
N ASN A 336 29.78 28.74 -5.21
CA ASN A 336 30.02 28.18 -6.56
C ASN A 336 28.79 28.29 -7.49
N ASP A 337 28.45 29.51 -7.91
CA ASP A 337 27.37 29.78 -8.85
C ASP A 337 27.82 30.61 -10.05
N SER A 338 27.01 30.62 -11.11
CA SER A 338 27.36 31.33 -12.35
C SER A 338 27.33 32.84 -12.20
N GLN A 339 26.54 33.38 -11.27
CA GLN A 339 26.47 34.83 -11.06
C GLN A 339 27.79 35.36 -10.50
N SER A 340 28.40 34.63 -9.56
CA SER A 340 29.68 35.00 -8.97
C SER A 340 30.80 35.09 -10.02
N VAL A 341 30.82 34.17 -10.99
CA VAL A 341 31.79 34.22 -12.11
C VAL A 341 31.55 35.43 -13.01
N ILE A 342 30.29 35.73 -13.33
CA ILE A 342 29.91 36.91 -14.14
C ILE A 342 30.36 38.20 -13.45
N ASP A 343 30.14 38.32 -12.14
CA ASP A 343 30.50 39.51 -11.37
C ASP A 343 32.01 39.74 -11.34
N ILE A 344 32.83 38.67 -11.33
CA ILE A 344 34.29 38.76 -11.44
C ILE A 344 34.69 39.31 -12.80
N PHE A 345 34.15 38.76 -13.89
CA PHE A 345 34.46 39.25 -15.23
C PHE A 345 33.98 40.69 -15.45
N GLU A 346 32.83 41.07 -14.90
CA GLU A 346 32.33 42.44 -14.92
C GLU A 346 33.27 43.39 -14.16
N LYS A 347 33.74 42.99 -12.97
CA LYS A 347 34.69 43.77 -12.19
C LYS A 347 36.01 43.95 -12.94
N ILE A 348 36.58 42.89 -13.49
CA ILE A 348 37.83 42.93 -14.27
C ILE A 348 37.65 43.80 -15.53
N TYR A 349 36.50 43.72 -16.21
CA TYR A 349 36.18 44.53 -17.39
C TYR A 349 36.13 46.04 -17.05
N LEU A 350 35.51 46.40 -15.93
CA LEU A 350 35.41 47.79 -15.48
C LEU A 350 36.77 48.34 -14.99
N GLU A 351 37.54 47.54 -14.25
CA GLU A 351 38.84 47.95 -13.70
C GLU A 351 39.91 48.12 -14.79
N LEU A 352 39.96 47.21 -15.77
CA LEU A 352 40.94 47.28 -16.86
C LEU A 352 40.55 48.24 -17.98
N ARG A 353 39.27 48.62 -18.05
CA ARG A 353 38.63 49.31 -19.19
C ARG A 353 38.48 48.40 -20.44
N PRO A 354 37.49 48.70 -21.32
CA PRO A 354 37.15 47.81 -22.43
C PRO A 354 38.29 47.49 -23.39
N ASP A 355 39.10 48.48 -23.76
CA ASP A 355 40.19 48.35 -24.73
C ASP A 355 41.29 47.38 -24.25
N VAL A 356 41.64 47.46 -22.97
CA VAL A 356 42.64 46.58 -22.36
C VAL A 356 42.08 45.19 -22.13
N PHE A 357 40.83 45.07 -21.66
CA PHE A 357 40.21 43.79 -21.40
C PHE A 357 40.11 42.92 -22.66
N ILE A 358 39.60 43.49 -23.75
CA ILE A 358 39.42 42.76 -25.02
C ILE A 358 40.76 42.23 -25.54
N ARG A 359 41.84 43.01 -25.37
CA ARG A 359 43.20 42.59 -25.73
C ARG A 359 43.74 41.48 -24.82
N LEU A 360 43.42 41.51 -23.52
CA LEU A 360 43.96 40.56 -22.54
C LEU A 360 43.18 39.24 -22.47
N PHE A 361 41.88 39.26 -22.74
CA PHE A 361 40.97 38.11 -22.65
C PHE A 361 40.26 37.83 -23.98
N PRO A 362 40.98 37.58 -25.09
CA PRO A 362 40.34 37.34 -26.37
C PRO A 362 39.56 36.02 -26.40
N ILE A 363 40.08 34.97 -25.77
CA ILE A 363 39.42 33.66 -25.67
C ILE A 363 39.53 33.10 -24.25
N LEU A 364 38.42 32.54 -23.77
CA LEU A 364 38.30 31.80 -22.51
C LEU A 364 37.98 30.32 -22.79
N LEU A 365 38.66 29.43 -22.08
CA LEU A 365 38.43 27.98 -22.12
C LEU A 365 38.11 27.46 -20.71
N ALA A 366 36.92 26.89 -20.51
CA ALA A 366 36.45 26.39 -19.22
C ALA A 366 36.08 24.89 -19.28
N ASP A 367 35.83 24.27 -18.11
CA ASP A 367 35.20 22.96 -18.04
C ASP A 367 33.67 23.09 -18.04
N ASN A 368 33.02 21.94 -17.98
CA ASN A 368 31.58 21.81 -17.95
C ASN A 368 30.97 22.06 -16.55
N GLY A 369 31.65 22.83 -15.70
CA GLY A 369 31.18 23.22 -14.37
C GLY A 369 29.85 23.99 -14.41
N SER A 370 29.06 23.89 -13.34
CA SER A 370 27.79 24.61 -13.22
C SER A 370 27.94 26.12 -13.06
N GLU A 371 29.09 26.55 -12.55
CA GLU A 371 29.52 27.94 -12.44
C GLU A 371 29.74 28.61 -13.79
N PHE A 372 29.87 27.84 -14.87
CA PHE A 372 30.02 28.36 -16.22
C PHE A 372 28.73 28.27 -17.04
N SER A 373 27.57 28.01 -16.42
CA SER A 373 26.33 27.75 -17.16
C SER A 373 25.73 28.92 -17.96
N ASN A 374 26.30 30.13 -17.89
CA ASN A 374 25.79 31.32 -18.57
C ASN A 374 26.90 32.07 -19.34
N PRO A 375 27.40 31.50 -20.46
CA PRO A 375 28.50 32.10 -21.23
C PRO A 375 28.14 33.45 -21.86
N LYS A 376 26.88 33.68 -22.24
CA LYS A 376 26.45 34.93 -22.89
C LYS A 376 26.70 36.15 -22.01
N ALA A 377 26.49 36.03 -20.69
CA ALA A 377 26.74 37.12 -19.75
C ALA A 377 28.25 37.40 -19.55
N ILE A 378 29.11 36.43 -19.88
CA ILE A 378 30.56 36.61 -19.85
C ILE A 378 31.04 37.21 -21.18
N GLU A 379 30.53 36.73 -22.30
CA GLU A 379 30.92 37.14 -23.66
C GLU A 379 30.49 38.56 -24.03
N PHE A 380 29.36 39.04 -23.51
CA PHE A 380 28.79 40.35 -23.83
C PHE A 380 28.75 41.28 -22.61
N ASP A 381 28.97 42.57 -22.85
CA ASP A 381 28.70 43.61 -21.85
C ASP A 381 27.18 43.91 -21.75
N LYS A 382 26.81 44.78 -20.80
CA LYS A 382 25.40 45.18 -20.59
C LYS A 382 24.79 45.94 -21.78
N GLN A 383 25.60 46.45 -22.70
CA GLN A 383 25.17 47.16 -23.90
C GLN A 383 25.07 46.22 -25.12
N GLY A 384 25.45 44.94 -24.95
CA GLY A 384 25.42 43.94 -26.02
C GLY A 384 26.68 43.95 -26.89
N ASN A 385 27.75 44.65 -26.50
CA ASN A 385 29.02 44.57 -27.22
C ASN A 385 29.78 43.31 -26.79
N GLN A 386 30.37 42.63 -27.76
CA GLN A 386 31.17 41.44 -27.49
C GLN A 386 32.51 41.82 -26.88
N ARG A 387 32.81 41.30 -25.69
CA ARG A 387 34.05 41.54 -24.94
C ARG A 387 34.99 40.34 -24.88
N THR A 388 34.49 39.13 -25.10
CA THR A 388 35.29 37.89 -25.12
C THR A 388 34.53 36.75 -25.80
N GLN A 389 35.17 35.59 -25.96
CA GLN A 389 34.57 34.36 -26.48
C GLN A 389 34.85 33.19 -25.54
N MET A 390 33.83 32.38 -25.25
CA MET A 390 33.92 31.30 -24.27
C MET A 390 33.67 29.93 -24.91
N TYR A 391 34.59 29.00 -24.67
CA TYR A 391 34.51 27.62 -25.14
C TYR A 391 34.66 26.62 -24.01
N TYR A 392 34.17 25.40 -24.24
CA TYR A 392 34.16 24.31 -23.26
C TYR A 392 35.00 23.12 -23.69
N CYS A 393 35.73 22.54 -22.74
CA CYS A 393 36.33 21.22 -22.90
C CYS A 393 35.24 20.13 -22.89
N ASP A 394 35.53 18.99 -23.50
CA ASP A 394 34.65 17.83 -23.46
C ASP A 394 34.59 17.20 -22.06
N PRO A 395 33.46 16.59 -21.68
CA PRO A 395 33.35 15.87 -20.41
C PRO A 395 34.40 14.76 -20.31
N SER A 396 35.14 14.72 -19.20
CA SER A 396 36.17 13.70 -18.93
C SER A 396 37.38 13.73 -19.89
N ALA A 397 37.68 14.88 -20.50
CA ALA A 397 38.84 15.08 -21.35
C ALA A 397 39.90 16.01 -20.70
N PRO A 398 40.57 15.60 -19.60
CA PRO A 398 41.54 16.45 -18.91
C PRO A 398 42.76 16.79 -19.79
N PHE A 399 43.05 15.98 -20.81
CA PHE A 399 44.11 16.21 -21.79
C PHE A 399 43.88 17.43 -22.70
N GLN A 400 42.65 17.97 -22.73
CA GLN A 400 42.33 19.22 -23.46
C GLN A 400 42.77 20.48 -22.68
N ARG A 401 43.16 20.31 -21.40
CA ARG A 401 43.78 21.35 -20.56
C ARG A 401 45.31 21.18 -20.63
N VAL A 402 46.06 22.29 -20.67
CA VAL A 402 47.36 22.42 -21.41
C VAL A 402 48.39 21.30 -21.16
N PRO A 403 49.32 21.11 -22.12
CA PRO A 403 50.70 21.48 -21.79
C PRO A 403 51.25 22.58 -22.70
N ALA A 404 51.84 23.61 -22.10
CA ALA A 404 52.67 24.56 -22.82
C ALA A 404 53.90 23.83 -23.36
N LYS A 405 53.84 23.40 -24.63
CA LYS A 405 54.94 23.25 -25.61
C LYS A 405 54.50 22.33 -26.75
N THR A 406 54.19 22.92 -27.90
CA THR A 406 54.45 22.27 -29.19
C THR A 406 55.46 23.13 -29.93
N THR A 407 56.74 22.85 -29.68
CA THR A 407 57.81 23.23 -30.62
C THR A 407 57.93 22.08 -31.62
N MET A 408 57.42 22.29 -32.83
CA MET A 408 57.82 21.63 -34.08
C MET A 408 57.33 22.56 -35.20
N LYS A 409 58.13 23.29 -35.98
CA LYS A 409 59.57 23.34 -36.25
C LYS A 409 60.02 24.80 -36.25
#